data_AF-A0A060CMC1-F1
#
_entry.id   AF-A0A060CMC1-F1
#
_cell.length_a   1.000
_cell.length_b   1.000
_cell.length_c   1.000
_cell.angle_alpha   90.00
_cell.angle_beta   90.00
_cell.angle_gamma   90.00
#
_symmetry.space_group_name_H-M   'P 1'
#
loop_
_entity.id
_entity.type
_entity.pdbx_description
1 polymer ?
#
loop_
_entity_poly.entity_id
_entity_poly.type
_entity_poly.pdbx_seq_one_letter_code
_entity_poly.pdbx_strand_id
1 'polypeptide(L)'
;YHHNIDLLLDAFPYSGGTTTNHAAWMGVPTLTLCGDTMAGRQGMEIMNQYGLEDFIADDADDYIAKAEYWASHITELAEIRATMRQKMITNLSDYNVSDTFEKALRTAWKVWVNVKTLSVGY
;
A
#
# COMPACT_ATOMS: atom_id res chain seq x y z
N TYR A 1 -20.46 -3.91 5.41
CA TYR A 1 -19.76 -4.55 6.54
C TYR A 1 -18.62 -3.70 7.11
N HIS A 2 -17.87 -2.92 6.31
CA HIS A 2 -16.75 -2.07 6.79
C HIS A 2 -17.09 -0.97 7.81
N HIS A 3 -18.35 -0.53 7.90
CA HIS A 3 -18.78 0.44 8.92
C HIS A 3 -18.64 -0.11 10.35
N ASN A 4 -18.58 -1.44 10.52
CA ASN A 4 -18.45 -2.10 11.81
C ASN A 4 -17.00 -2.55 12.11
N ILE A 5 -16.01 -2.11 11.32
CA ILE A 5 -14.60 -2.50 11.46
C ILE A 5 -13.77 -1.24 11.66
N ASP A 6 -13.14 -1.11 12.83
CA ASP A 6 -12.33 0.06 13.20
C ASP A 6 -10.87 -0.03 12.78
N LEU A 7 -10.33 -1.26 12.78
CA LEU A 7 -8.95 -1.56 12.42
C LEU A 7 -8.93 -2.88 11.64
N LEU A 8 -8.20 -2.92 10.52
CA LEU A 8 -7.86 -4.17 9.85
C LEU A 8 -6.50 -4.65 10.35
N LEU A 9 -6.38 -5.94 10.65
CA LEU A 9 -5.12 -6.60 10.97
C LEU A 9 -4.63 -7.33 9.72
N ASP A 10 -3.48 -6.94 9.19
CA ASP A 10 -2.90 -7.57 8.01
C ASP A 10 -2.28 -8.94 8.35
N ALA A 11 -2.27 -9.84 7.37
CA ALA A 11 -1.61 -11.12 7.46
C ALA A 11 -0.11 -11.02 7.11
N PHE A 12 0.68 -11.96 7.59
CA PHE A 12 2.10 -12.11 7.26
C PHE A 12 2.45 -13.60 7.15
N PRO A 13 3.47 -13.98 6.35
CA PRO A 13 4.45 -13.14 5.64
C PRO A 13 3.96 -12.56 4.31
N TYR A 14 2.72 -12.86 3.90
CA TYR A 14 2.09 -12.34 2.69
C TYR A 14 1.02 -11.32 3.09
N SER A 15 1.29 -10.03 2.88
CA SER A 15 0.37 -8.96 3.26
C SER A 15 -0.74 -8.75 2.23
N GLY A 16 -1.79 -8.07 2.66
CA GLY A 16 -2.91 -7.70 1.82
C GLY A 16 -2.51 -6.64 0.80
N GLY A 17 -2.87 -6.88 -0.46
CA GLY A 17 -2.83 -5.86 -1.52
C GLY A 17 -4.21 -5.30 -1.78
N THR A 18 -5.08 -6.10 -2.39
CA THR A 18 -6.45 -5.69 -2.74
C THR A 18 -7.31 -5.48 -1.50
N THR A 19 -7.23 -6.36 -0.52
CA THR A 19 -8.02 -6.25 0.72
C THR A 19 -7.66 -4.99 1.51
N THR A 20 -6.36 -4.69 1.62
CA THR A 20 -5.85 -3.49 2.30
C THR A 20 -6.24 -2.21 1.55
N ASN A 21 -6.13 -2.19 0.22
CA ASN A 21 -6.64 -1.08 -0.60
C ASN A 21 -8.16 -0.89 -0.45
N HIS A 22 -8.91 -1.99 -0.39
CA HIS A 22 -10.36 -1.92 -0.19
C HIS A 22 -10.70 -1.34 1.19
N ALA A 23 -9.99 -1.77 2.25
CA ALA A 23 -10.13 -1.21 3.59
C ALA A 23 -9.82 0.29 3.62
N ALA A 24 -8.71 0.70 3.00
CA ALA A 24 -8.31 2.10 2.90
C ALA A 24 -9.37 2.95 2.16
N TRP A 25 -9.92 2.46 1.04
CA TRP A 25 -11.02 3.13 0.34
C TRP A 25 -12.26 3.26 1.23
N MET A 26 -12.55 2.23 2.02
CA MET A 26 -13.65 2.29 2.98
C MET A 26 -13.37 3.19 4.19
N GLY A 27 -12.16 3.76 4.32
CA GLY A 27 -11.71 4.59 5.42
C GLY A 27 -11.41 3.78 6.67
N VAL A 28 -10.84 2.58 6.52
CA VAL A 28 -10.42 1.70 7.61
C VAL A 28 -8.89 1.54 7.54
N PRO A 29 -8.12 2.00 8.55
CA PRO A 29 -6.69 1.82 8.57
C PRO A 29 -6.33 0.35 8.77
N THR A 30 -5.15 -0.06 8.30
CA THR A 30 -4.67 -1.44 8.37
C THR A 30 -3.35 -1.49 9.12
N LEU A 31 -3.31 -2.19 10.25
CA LEU A 31 -2.06 -2.50 10.95
C LEU A 31 -1.33 -3.63 10.21
N THR A 32 -0.11 -3.36 9.76
CA THR A 32 0.68 -4.27 8.93
C THR A 32 2.08 -4.45 9.48
N LEU A 33 2.67 -5.62 9.26
CA LEU A 33 4.09 -5.89 9.53
C LEU A 33 4.93 -5.61 8.28
N CYS A 34 6.07 -4.94 8.41
CA CYS A 34 7.01 -4.75 7.30
C CYS A 34 7.77 -6.06 6.99
N GLY A 35 7.35 -6.80 5.95
CA GLY A 35 8.00 -8.06 5.58
C GLY A 35 9.26 -7.94 4.71
N ASP A 36 10.04 -9.02 4.65
CA ASP A 36 11.28 -9.09 3.85
C ASP A 36 11.05 -9.22 2.33
N THR A 37 9.84 -9.62 1.92
CA THR A 37 9.50 -9.83 0.50
C THR A 37 8.64 -8.70 -0.06
N MET A 38 8.62 -8.55 -1.38
CA MET A 38 7.72 -7.61 -2.04
C MET A 38 6.24 -7.89 -1.72
N ALA A 39 5.87 -9.17 -1.63
CA ALA A 39 4.53 -9.59 -1.23
C ALA A 39 4.22 -9.32 0.26
N GLY A 40 5.26 -9.21 1.11
CA GLY A 40 5.12 -8.84 2.51
C GLY A 40 5.04 -7.34 2.76
N ARG A 41 5.39 -6.49 1.78
CA ARG A 41 5.43 -5.02 1.94
C ARG A 41 4.23 -4.26 1.39
N GLN A 42 3.26 -4.93 0.78
CA GLN A 42 2.12 -4.25 0.15
C GLN A 42 1.31 -3.44 1.16
N GLY A 43 1.00 -4.01 2.33
CA GLY A 43 0.29 -3.30 3.39
C GLY A 43 1.02 -2.03 3.84
N MET A 44 2.35 -2.12 3.99
CA MET A 44 3.21 -1.00 4.39
C MET A 44 3.22 0.11 3.33
N GLU A 45 3.39 -0.23 2.04
CA GLU A 45 3.34 0.74 0.96
C GLU A 45 1.99 1.46 0.89
N ILE A 46 0.89 0.76 1.16
CA ILE A 46 -0.44 1.36 1.18
C ILE A 46 -0.57 2.31 2.37
N MET A 47 -0.21 1.92 3.60
CA MET A 47 -0.32 2.82 4.76
C MET A 47 0.54 4.08 4.61
N ASN A 48 1.75 3.96 4.05
CA ASN A 48 2.60 5.11 3.73
C ASN A 48 1.93 6.10 2.76
N GLN A 49 1.20 5.61 1.74
CA GLN A 49 0.46 6.49 0.81
C GLN A 49 -0.61 7.35 1.50
N TYR A 50 -1.13 6.90 2.65
CA TYR A 50 -2.12 7.65 3.44
C TYR A 50 -1.47 8.46 4.59
N GLY A 51 -0.14 8.46 4.72
CA GLY A 51 0.57 9.07 5.84
C GLY A 51 0.12 8.48 7.18
N LEU A 52 0.10 7.15 7.25
CA LEU A 52 -0.31 6.35 8.41
C LEU A 52 0.83 5.45 8.86
N GLU A 53 2.02 6.03 9.03
CA GLU A 53 3.24 5.34 9.44
C GLU A 53 3.09 4.62 10.79
N ASP A 54 2.25 5.15 11.69
CA ASP A 54 1.97 4.54 12.99
C ASP A 54 1.27 3.17 12.92
N PHE A 55 0.71 2.82 11.75
CA PHE A 55 0.08 1.52 11.47
C PHE A 55 1.04 0.51 10.81
N ILE A 56 2.33 0.83 10.72
CA ILE A 56 3.37 -0.07 10.24
C ILE A 56 4.17 -0.54 11.46
N ALA A 57 4.23 -1.85 11.65
CA ALA A 57 5.02 -2.48 12.69
C ALA A 57 6.36 -2.97 12.15
N ASP A 58 7.42 -2.81 12.96
CA ASP A 58 8.78 -3.22 12.61
C ASP A 58 9.03 -4.72 12.85
N ASP A 59 8.40 -5.28 13.89
CA ASP A 59 8.47 -6.69 14.24
C ASP A 59 7.16 -7.18 14.89
N ALA A 60 7.13 -8.45 15.30
CA ALA A 60 5.92 -9.07 15.86
C ALA A 60 5.53 -8.49 17.23
N ASP A 61 6.49 -8.08 18.05
CA ASP A 61 6.23 -7.52 19.37
C ASP A 61 5.65 -6.10 19.23
N ASP A 62 6.21 -5.30 18.32
CA ASP A 62 5.68 -3.98 17.95
C ASP A 62 4.28 -4.09 17.33
N TYR A 63 4.04 -5.11 16.50
CA TYR A 63 2.69 -5.36 15.94
C TYR A 63 1.66 -5.59 17.04
N ILE A 64 1.99 -6.41 18.04
CA ILE A 64 1.09 -6.66 19.18
C ILE A 64 0.89 -5.37 19.99
N ALA A 65 1.97 -4.65 20.31
CA ALA A 65 1.89 -3.41 21.08
C ALA A 65 1.02 -2.35 20.39
N LYS A 66 1.19 -2.17 19.07
CA LYS A 66 0.35 -1.28 18.27
C LYS A 66 -1.09 -1.75 18.20
N ALA A 67 -1.34 -3.06 18.10
CA ALA A 67 -2.70 -3.59 18.11
C ALA A 67 -3.42 -3.30 19.43
N GLU A 68 -2.74 -3.50 20.57
CA GLU A 68 -3.27 -3.19 21.91
C GLU A 68 -3.50 -1.69 22.10
N TYR A 69 -2.56 -0.86 21.64
CA TYR A 69 -2.70 0.59 21.62
C TYR A 69 -3.96 0.99 20.84
N TRP A 70 -4.08 0.61 19.58
CA TRP A 70 -5.22 1.02 18.76
C TRP A 70 -6.56 0.45 19.26
N ALA A 71 -6.56 -0.76 19.83
CA ALA A 71 -7.74 -1.33 20.47
C ALA A 71 -8.24 -0.51 21.67
N SER A 72 -7.35 0.24 22.35
CA SER A 72 -7.71 1.12 23.48
C SER A 72 -7.95 2.58 23.08
N HIS A 73 -7.59 2.99 21.85
CA HIS A 73 -7.71 4.37 21.36
C HIS A 73 -8.76 4.51 20.25
N ILE A 74 -9.96 3.96 20.50
CA ILE A 74 -11.03 3.88 19.49
C ILE A 74 -11.53 5.25 19.00
N THR A 75 -11.47 6.27 19.86
CA THR A 75 -11.82 7.65 19.50
C THR A 75 -10.85 8.21 18.46
N GLU A 76 -9.55 8.00 18.66
CA GLU A 76 -8.52 8.42 17.71
C GLU A 76 -8.63 7.66 16.39
N LEU A 77 -8.91 6.35 16.45
CA LEU A 77 -9.25 5.57 15.24
C LEU A 77 -10.43 6.18 14.50
N ALA A 78 -11.51 6.55 15.19
CA ALA A 78 -12.67 7.16 14.56
C ALA A 78 -12.33 8.48 13.84
N GLU A 79 -11.46 9.31 14.42
CA GLU A 79 -10.96 10.56 13.80
C GLU A 79 -10.12 10.28 12.55
N ILE A 80 -9.21 9.31 12.63
CA ILE A 80 -8.40 8.86 11.48
C ILE A 80 -9.31 8.36 10.36
N ARG A 81 -10.29 7.49 10.67
CA ARG A 81 -11.25 6.94 9.72
C ARG A 81 -12.08 8.03 9.03
N ALA A 82 -12.51 9.04 9.79
CA ALA A 82 -13.32 10.15 9.28
C ALA A 82 -12.55 11.05 8.29
N THR A 83 -11.22 11.07 8.37
CA THR A 83 -10.34 11.92 7.54
C THR A 83 -9.60 11.15 6.44
N MET A 84 -9.55 9.82 6.52
CA MET A 84 -8.77 8.97 5.62
C MET A 84 -9.19 9.10 4.15
N ARG A 85 -10.49 9.25 3.88
CA ARG A 85 -11.01 9.37 2.50
C ARG A 85 -10.63 10.70 1.85
N GLN A 86 -10.47 11.75 2.65
CA GLN A 86 -10.03 13.07 2.19
C GLN A 86 -8.54 13.05 1.84
N LYS A 87 -7.77 12.14 2.45
CA LYS A 87 -6.37 11.86 2.08
C LYS A 87 -6.25 11.05 0.78
N MET A 88 -7.32 10.40 0.30
CA MET A 88 -7.28 9.76 -1.02
C MET A 88 -7.05 10.83 -2.08
N ILE A 89 -5.98 10.66 -2.85
CA ILE A 89 -5.70 11.49 -4.02
C ILE A 89 -6.79 11.21 -5.06
N THR A 90 -7.81 12.05 -5.07
CA THR A 90 -8.91 11.98 -6.04
C THR A 90 -8.60 12.76 -7.32
N ASN A 91 -7.64 13.69 -7.26
CA ASN A 91 -7.11 14.42 -8.41
C ASN A 91 -5.66 14.02 -8.64
N LEU A 92 -5.47 13.04 -9.52
CA LEU A 92 -4.18 12.59 -10.04
C LEU A 92 -3.65 13.54 -11.14
N SER A 93 -3.88 14.86 -11.05
CA SER A 93 -3.53 15.80 -12.14
C SER A 93 -2.06 15.73 -12.53
N ASP A 94 -1.19 15.37 -11.58
CA ASP A 94 0.26 15.35 -11.76
C ASP A 94 0.83 13.92 -11.89
N TYR A 95 0.02 12.87 -11.67
CA TYR A 95 0.47 11.47 -11.73
C TYR A 95 -0.50 10.59 -12.54
N ASN A 96 -0.15 10.36 -13.80
CA ASN A 96 -0.88 9.41 -14.64
C ASN A 96 -0.16 8.05 -14.64
N VAL A 97 -0.78 7.06 -14.00
CA VAL A 97 -0.26 5.68 -13.96
C VAL A 97 -0.08 5.10 -15.37
N SER A 98 -0.97 5.46 -16.31
CA SER A 98 -0.90 5.00 -17.70
C SER A 98 0.33 5.56 -18.41
N ASP A 99 0.65 6.84 -18.20
CA ASP A 99 1.83 7.47 -18.84
C ASP A 99 3.13 6.86 -18.31
N THR A 100 3.18 6.57 -17.01
CA THR A 100 4.34 5.90 -16.40
C THR A 100 4.50 4.48 -16.96
N PHE A 101 3.40 3.74 -17.05
CA PHE A 101 3.40 2.40 -17.62
C PHE A 101 3.79 2.41 -19.12
N GLU A 102 3.27 3.36 -19.90
CA GLU A 102 3.61 3.51 -21.32
C GLU A 102 5.12 3.80 -21.51
N LYS A 103 5.70 4.70 -20.71
CA LYS A 103 7.14 4.98 -20.74
C LYS A 103 7.96 3.73 -20.43
N ALA A 104 7.55 2.93 -19.45
CA ALA A 104 8.21 1.67 -19.11
C ALA A 104 8.14 0.66 -20.27
N LEU A 105 6.96 0.48 -20.88
CA LEU A 105 6.80 -0.39 -22.05
C LEU A 105 7.64 0.08 -23.25
N ARG A 106 7.65 1.38 -23.54
CA ARG A 106 8.50 1.96 -24.60
C ARG A 106 9.99 1.74 -24.33
N THR A 107 10.41 1.79 -23.07
CA THR A 107 11.79 1.54 -22.67
C THR A 107 12.15 0.07 -22.88
N ALA A 108 11.32 -0.86 -22.42
CA ALA A 108 11.50 -2.29 -22.64
C ALA A 108 11.57 -2.63 -24.14
N TRP A 109 10.69 -2.03 -24.95
CA TRP A 109 10.70 -2.19 -26.41
C TRP A 109 12.02 -1.72 -27.05
N LYS A 110 12.53 -0.54 -26.69
CA LYS A 110 13.80 -0.02 -27.20
C LYS A 110 14.97 -0.95 -26.86
N VAL A 111 15.01 -1.48 -25.63
CA VAL A 111 16.02 -2.45 -25.21
C VAL A 111 15.96 -3.69 -26.09
N TRP A 112 14.77 -4.23 -26.33
CA TRP A 112 14.58 -5.40 -27.18
C TRP A 112 15.02 -5.16 -28.63
N VAL A 113 14.63 -4.03 -29.24
CA VAL A 113 15.04 -3.69 -30.62
C VAL A 113 16.56 -3.60 -30.72
N ASN A 114 17.22 -2.94 -29.76
CA ASN A 114 18.68 -2.79 -29.78
C ASN A 114 19.42 -4.12 -29.64
N VAL A 115 18.94 -5.03 -28.79
CA VAL A 115 19.49 -6.39 -28.66
C VAL A 115 19.31 -7.20 -29.96
N LYS A 116 18.18 -7.03 -30.64
CA LYS A 116 17.89 -7.75 -31.89
C LYS A 116 18.71 -7.24 -33.07
N THR A 117 18.93 -5.94 -33.17
CA THR A 117 19.76 -5.36 -34.25
C THR A 117 21.23 -5.78 -34.15
N LEU A 118 21.74 -5.99 -32.92
CA LEU A 118 23.10 -6.49 -32.69
C LEU A 118 23.28 -7.99 -32.99
N SER A 119 22.19 -8.77 -33.03
CA SER A 119 22.23 -10.23 -33.27
C SER A 119 21.96 -10.65 -34.72
N VAL A 120 21.58 -9.72 -35.60
CA VAL A 120 21.32 -9.97 -37.04
C VAL A 120 22.47 -9.49 -37.94
N GLY A 121 23.58 -9.01 -37.35
CA GLY A 121 24.75 -8.46 -38.04
C GLY A 121 25.88 -9.45 -38.35
N TYR A 122 25.64 -10.76 -38.40
CA TYR A 122 26.61 -11.79 -38.80
C TYR A 122 26.07 -12.65 -39.95
#